data_AF-A0A8J4F4A3-F1
#
_entry.id   AF-A0A8J4F4A3-F1
#
_cell.length_a   1.000
_cell.length_b   1.000
_cell.length_c   1.000
_cell.angle_alpha   90.00
_cell.angle_beta   90.00
_cell.angle_gamma   90.00
#
_symmetry.space_group_name_H-M   'P 1'
#
loop_
_entity.id
_entity.type
_entity.pdbx_description
1 polymer ?
#
loop_
_entity_poly.entity_id
_entity_poly.type
_entity_poly.pdbx_seq_one_letter_code
_entity_poly.pdbx_strand_id
1 'polypeptide(L)'
;TTPLGRCEARPIPFNPPILGQWLTLQNNNSDSFSSPHLQLTKFQVFGVPYMPPPPGPPSPSPPRPLPPSPKPPSPPTPSSPMPNISNLALGRPAYSSSVYLHPGACSPAKAVDGVTAPYTSVDVNNPPFFASNDGDLKPWFSVDLGNLSYISSVVIQNRCDGFDDRMKNAELRIGNVSIQTSSNTSSIASNGLVWTQTTPLGRCEARPIPFNPPILGQWLTLQNNNSDSFSSPHLQLTEFQVFGVPYMPPPPGPPSPSPPRPLPPSPKPPSPPTPSSPLM
;
A
#
# COMPACT_ATOMS: atom_id res chain seq x y z
N THR A 1 24.60 9.33 -21.75
CA THR A 1 25.40 8.30 -22.44
C THR A 1 26.90 8.43 -22.20
N THR A 2 27.40 9.52 -21.61
CA THR A 2 28.79 9.62 -21.13
C THR A 2 28.87 9.42 -19.61
N PRO A 3 29.81 8.60 -19.08
CA PRO A 3 30.08 8.51 -17.66
C PRO A 3 30.41 9.88 -17.07
N LEU A 4 30.06 10.08 -15.80
CA LEU A 4 30.55 11.25 -15.05
C LEU A 4 31.98 10.95 -14.58
N GLY A 5 32.88 11.92 -14.73
CA GLY A 5 34.21 11.89 -14.16
C GLY A 5 34.19 12.00 -12.63
N ARG A 6 35.37 11.84 -12.01
CA ARG A 6 35.52 11.92 -10.55
C ARG A 6 35.09 13.30 -10.04
N CYS A 7 34.14 13.32 -9.12
CA CYS A 7 33.55 14.54 -8.54
C CYS A 7 32.96 15.50 -9.59
N GLU A 8 32.64 15.00 -10.79
CA GLU A 8 32.03 15.81 -11.83
C GLU A 8 30.54 16.05 -11.50
N ALA A 9 30.14 17.32 -11.49
CA ALA A 9 28.74 17.70 -11.44
C ALA A 9 28.28 18.05 -12.85
N ARG A 10 27.25 17.35 -13.34
CA ARG A 10 26.65 17.62 -14.66
C ARG A 10 25.20 18.07 -14.49
N PRO A 11 24.84 19.30 -14.91
CA PRO A 11 23.47 19.74 -14.91
C PRO A 11 22.66 19.01 -15.99
N ILE A 12 21.42 18.66 -15.67
CA ILE A 12 20.46 18.07 -16.60
C ILE A 12 19.33 19.10 -16.78
N PRO A 13 19.37 19.93 -17.83
CA PRO A 13 18.34 20.94 -18.06
C PRO A 13 17.06 20.29 -18.58
N PHE A 14 15.93 20.71 -18.04
CA PHE A 14 14.61 20.39 -18.57
C PHE A 14 14.07 21.61 -19.30
N ASN A 15 13.95 21.51 -20.63
CA ASN A 15 13.35 22.55 -21.46
C ASN A 15 12.32 21.93 -22.41
N PRO A 16 11.01 22.09 -22.14
CA PRO A 16 10.41 22.94 -21.10
C PRO A 16 10.59 22.37 -19.67
N PRO A 17 10.38 23.20 -18.61
CA PRO A 17 10.38 22.71 -17.24
C PRO A 17 9.36 21.59 -17.04
N ILE A 18 9.72 20.59 -16.22
CA ILE A 18 8.83 19.45 -15.91
C ILE A 18 8.11 19.72 -14.59
N LEU A 19 6.79 19.56 -14.60
CA LEU A 19 5.97 19.55 -13.38
C LEU A 19 6.06 18.16 -12.72
N GLY A 20 6.47 18.11 -11.47
CA GLY A 20 6.54 16.85 -10.71
C GLY A 20 6.76 17.08 -9.22
N GLN A 21 6.28 16.14 -8.41
CA GLN A 21 6.48 16.13 -6.96
C GLN A 21 7.69 15.27 -6.54
N TRP A 22 8.02 14.26 -7.34
CA TRP A 22 9.10 13.31 -7.08
C TRP A 22 10.06 13.27 -8.26
N LEU A 23 11.35 13.13 -7.97
CA LEU A 23 12.40 12.97 -8.97
C LEU A 23 13.22 11.73 -8.62
N THR A 24 13.27 10.78 -9.54
CA THR A 24 14.01 9.52 -9.36
C THR A 24 15.25 9.52 -10.22
N LEU A 25 16.41 9.20 -9.62
CA LEU A 25 17.64 8.94 -10.35
C LEU A 25 17.93 7.44 -10.30
N GLN A 26 18.09 6.83 -11.46
CA GLN A 26 18.35 5.39 -11.59
C GLN A 26 19.63 5.17 -12.39
N ASN A 27 20.54 4.34 -11.86
CA ASN A 27 21.67 3.84 -12.63
C ASN A 27 21.24 2.58 -13.38
N ASN A 28 21.03 2.70 -14.69
CA ASN A 28 20.67 1.59 -15.58
C ASN A 28 21.90 0.96 -16.25
N ASN A 29 23.09 1.06 -15.64
CA ASN A 29 24.27 0.40 -16.17
C ASN A 29 24.06 -1.12 -16.19
N SER A 30 24.24 -1.71 -17.36
CA SER A 30 24.10 -3.16 -17.58
C SER A 30 25.37 -3.76 -18.18
N ASP A 31 26.52 -3.09 -18.00
CA ASP A 31 27.79 -3.63 -18.48
C ASP A 31 28.19 -4.88 -17.69
N SER A 32 28.88 -5.80 -18.36
CA SER A 32 29.28 -7.09 -17.77
C SER A 32 30.48 -6.98 -16.82
N PHE A 33 31.00 -5.78 -16.61
CA PHE A 33 32.26 -5.53 -15.91
C PHE A 33 32.08 -4.82 -14.56
N SER A 34 30.87 -4.30 -14.26
CA SER A 34 30.58 -3.64 -12.99
C SER A 34 29.17 -3.95 -12.48
N SER A 35 29.04 -4.17 -11.17
CA SER A 35 27.71 -4.17 -10.54
C SER A 35 27.14 -2.75 -10.59
N PRO A 36 25.84 -2.57 -10.92
CA PRO A 36 25.24 -1.25 -10.98
C PRO A 36 25.16 -0.64 -9.57
N HIS A 37 26.05 0.31 -9.29
CA HIS A 37 26.01 1.10 -8.07
C HIS A 37 25.60 2.53 -8.37
N LEU A 38 24.69 3.10 -7.59
CA LEU A 38 24.38 4.52 -7.63
C LEU A 38 25.23 5.23 -6.56
N GLN A 39 26.20 6.04 -6.98
CA GLN A 39 27.08 6.79 -6.08
C GLN A 39 26.85 8.28 -6.28
N LEU A 40 26.43 8.97 -5.22
CA LEU A 40 26.14 10.40 -5.23
C LEU A 40 26.71 11.05 -3.97
N THR A 41 27.46 12.12 -4.14
CA THR A 41 27.87 12.97 -3.00
C THR A 41 26.83 14.07 -2.74
N LYS A 42 26.16 14.54 -3.78
CA LYS A 42 25.17 15.62 -3.71
C LYS A 42 24.15 15.52 -4.83
N PHE A 43 22.90 15.84 -4.51
CA PHE A 43 21.80 15.94 -5.46
C PHE A 43 21.06 17.26 -5.24
N GLN A 44 20.89 18.05 -6.29
CA GLN A 44 20.25 19.37 -6.20
C GLN A 44 19.17 19.48 -7.27
N VAL A 45 17.99 19.94 -6.86
CA VAL A 45 16.84 20.20 -7.75
C VAL A 45 16.56 21.69 -7.71
N PHE A 46 16.44 22.30 -8.88
CA PHE A 46 16.13 23.71 -9.05
C PHE A 46 14.79 23.85 -9.74
N GLY A 47 13.89 24.65 -9.18
CA GLY A 47 12.55 24.87 -9.71
C GLY A 47 11.77 25.88 -8.88
N VAL A 48 10.56 26.20 -9.33
CA VAL A 48 9.60 27.01 -8.59
C VAL A 48 8.44 26.14 -8.13
N PRO A 49 7.81 26.43 -6.98
CA PRO A 49 6.58 25.77 -6.59
C PRO A 49 5.52 25.91 -7.69
N TYR A 50 4.78 24.84 -7.96
CA TYR A 50 3.65 24.91 -8.88
C TYR A 50 2.56 25.82 -8.29
N MET A 51 2.22 26.88 -9.03
CA MET A 51 1.08 27.73 -8.74
C MET A 51 -0.06 27.37 -9.70
N PRO A 52 -1.17 26.78 -9.20
CA PRO A 52 -2.32 26.53 -10.06
C PRO A 52 -2.85 27.86 -10.63
N PRO A 53 -3.40 27.85 -11.86
CA PRO A 53 -3.97 29.06 -12.44
C PRO A 53 -5.09 29.61 -11.56
N PRO A 54 -5.27 30.95 -11.51
CA PRO A 54 -6.39 31.56 -10.81
C PRO A 54 -7.72 30.98 -11.30
N PRO A 55 -8.73 30.86 -10.43
CA PRO A 55 -10.09 30.54 -10.87
C PRO A 55 -10.50 31.51 -11.98
N GLY A 56 -11.03 30.98 -13.09
CA GLY A 56 -11.54 31.80 -14.19
C GLY A 56 -12.61 32.79 -13.73
N PRO A 57 -12.86 33.87 -14.49
CA PRO A 57 -13.85 34.85 -14.13
C PRO A 57 -15.24 34.19 -13.98
N PRO A 58 -16.06 34.66 -13.02
CA PRO A 58 -17.39 34.12 -12.82
C PRO A 58 -18.24 34.31 -14.08
N SER A 59 -18.97 33.25 -14.45
CA SER A 59 -20.03 33.28 -15.46
C SER A 59 -21.08 34.36 -15.11
N PRO A 60 -21.68 35.08 -16.08
CA PRO A 60 -22.66 36.11 -15.78
C PRO A 60 -23.86 35.56 -15.01
N SER A 61 -24.23 36.29 -13.96
CA SER A 61 -25.20 35.87 -12.94
C SER A 61 -26.61 35.61 -13.51
N PRO A 62 -27.30 34.53 -13.08
CA PRO A 62 -28.75 34.40 -13.26
C PRO A 62 -29.52 35.34 -12.30
N PRO A 63 -30.84 35.54 -12.49
CA PRO A 63 -31.62 36.54 -11.74
C PRO A 63 -31.66 36.30 -10.22
N ARG A 64 -31.87 37.42 -9.50
CA ARG A 64 -31.83 37.62 -8.04
C ARG A 64 -32.31 36.43 -7.17
N PRO A 65 -31.55 36.02 -6.13
CA PRO A 65 -31.94 34.94 -5.22
C PRO A 65 -33.06 35.33 -4.23
N LEU A 66 -33.87 34.33 -3.89
CA LEU A 66 -34.80 34.29 -2.75
C LEU A 66 -34.05 34.41 -1.40
N PRO A 67 -34.73 34.80 -0.30
CA PRO A 67 -34.09 34.97 1.01
C PRO A 67 -33.41 33.68 1.51
N PRO A 68 -32.31 33.80 2.28
CA PRO A 68 -31.44 32.67 2.58
C PRO A 68 -32.08 31.71 3.59
N SER A 69 -32.13 30.43 3.24
CA SER A 69 -32.39 29.32 4.15
C SER A 69 -31.33 29.26 5.27
N PRO A 70 -31.64 28.65 6.44
CA PRO A 70 -30.68 28.48 7.53
C PRO A 70 -29.40 27.82 7.02
N LYS A 71 -28.25 28.42 7.35
CA LYS A 71 -26.93 27.97 6.89
C LYS A 71 -26.73 26.49 7.30
N PRO A 72 -26.40 25.58 6.36
CA PRO A 72 -25.96 24.24 6.70
C PRO A 72 -24.75 24.33 7.65
N PRO A 73 -24.60 23.41 8.61
CA PRO A 73 -23.41 23.37 9.45
C PRO A 73 -22.17 23.34 8.55
N SER A 74 -21.19 24.16 8.92
CA SER A 74 -19.91 24.28 8.21
C SER A 74 -19.32 22.88 7.96
N PRO A 75 -18.78 22.60 6.76
CA PRO A 75 -18.03 21.38 6.54
C PRO A 75 -16.93 21.26 7.60
N PRO A 76 -16.70 20.08 8.19
CA PRO A 76 -15.58 19.90 9.11
C PRO A 76 -14.29 20.29 8.37
N THR A 77 -13.51 21.16 9.00
CA THR A 77 -12.20 21.58 8.55
C THR A 77 -11.34 20.34 8.28
N PRO A 78 -10.73 20.16 7.10
CA PRO A 78 -9.78 19.08 6.89
C PRO A 78 -8.46 19.48 7.54
N SER A 79 -8.40 19.32 8.87
CA SER A 79 -7.15 19.25 9.63
C SER A 79 -6.96 17.83 10.15
N SER A 80 -7.26 16.83 9.33
CA SER A 80 -6.61 15.53 9.51
C SER A 80 -5.15 15.72 9.08
N PRO A 81 -4.16 15.53 9.97
CA PRO A 81 -2.78 15.39 9.51
C PRO A 81 -2.77 14.30 8.42
N MET A 82 -2.03 14.52 7.32
CA MET A 82 -1.83 13.46 6.33
C MET A 82 -1.49 12.18 7.08
N PRO A 83 -2.17 11.05 6.82
CA PRO A 83 -1.95 9.87 7.63
C PRO A 83 -0.48 9.46 7.50
N ASN A 84 0.21 9.41 8.63
CA ASN A 84 1.63 9.10 8.67
C ASN A 84 1.83 7.68 8.13
N ILE A 85 2.56 7.57 7.02
CA ILE A 85 2.99 6.26 6.50
C ILE A 85 3.88 5.61 7.56
N SER A 86 3.55 4.38 7.94
CA SER A 86 4.26 3.63 8.98
C SER A 86 4.41 2.16 8.58
N ASN A 87 5.33 1.43 9.24
CA ASN A 87 5.47 -0.02 9.04
C ASN A 87 4.29 -0.73 9.73
N LEU A 88 3.27 -1.08 8.94
CA LEU A 88 2.04 -1.74 9.38
C LEU A 88 2.25 -3.20 9.79
N ALA A 89 3.33 -3.83 9.32
CA ALA A 89 3.64 -5.24 9.62
C ALA A 89 4.35 -5.42 10.96
N LEU A 90 4.94 -4.35 11.53
CA LEU A 90 5.71 -4.44 12.78
C LEU A 90 4.89 -5.08 13.90
N GLY A 91 5.38 -6.22 14.41
CA GLY A 91 4.76 -7.00 15.48
C GLY A 91 3.43 -7.66 15.11
N ARG A 92 3.04 -7.69 13.84
CA ARG A 92 1.78 -8.29 13.40
C ARG A 92 1.84 -9.82 13.39
N PRO A 93 0.67 -10.49 13.48
CA PRO A 93 0.60 -11.93 13.24
C PRO A 93 1.16 -12.30 11.87
N ALA A 94 2.16 -13.17 11.88
CA ALA A 94 2.81 -13.70 10.70
C ALA A 94 2.72 -15.22 10.69
N TYR A 95 2.57 -15.78 9.49
CA TYR A 95 2.30 -17.19 9.23
C TYR A 95 3.23 -17.68 8.12
N SER A 96 3.44 -18.98 8.07
CA SER A 96 4.19 -19.61 6.99
C SER A 96 3.65 -21.00 6.68
N SER A 97 4.01 -21.51 5.50
CA SER A 97 3.74 -22.90 5.11
C SER A 97 4.44 -23.90 6.02
N SER A 98 5.67 -23.56 6.44
CA SER A 98 6.53 -24.37 7.29
C SER A 98 7.55 -23.49 8.00
N VAL A 99 8.19 -24.03 9.03
CA VAL A 99 9.26 -23.38 9.79
C VAL A 99 10.45 -24.33 9.85
N TYR A 100 11.64 -23.83 9.53
CA TYR A 100 12.87 -24.60 9.65
C TYR A 100 13.11 -25.00 11.10
N LEU A 101 13.28 -26.30 11.32
CA LEU A 101 13.56 -26.86 12.64
C LEU A 101 14.99 -26.48 13.07
N HIS A 102 15.08 -25.39 13.82
CA HIS A 102 16.32 -24.88 14.41
C HIS A 102 16.16 -24.76 15.94
N PRO A 103 17.22 -24.96 16.75
CA PRO A 103 17.12 -24.88 18.21
C PRO A 103 16.48 -23.58 18.73
N GLY A 104 16.78 -22.45 18.07
CA GLY A 104 16.22 -21.15 18.40
C GLY A 104 14.90 -20.77 17.70
N ALA A 105 14.33 -21.68 16.90
CA ALA A 105 13.14 -21.48 16.07
C ALA A 105 13.21 -20.29 15.08
N CYS A 106 13.26 -20.58 13.77
CA CYS A 106 13.20 -19.57 12.70
C CYS A 106 11.76 -19.09 12.44
N SER A 107 11.07 -18.65 13.49
CA SER A 107 9.63 -18.30 13.48
C SER A 107 9.28 -17.20 12.48
N PRO A 108 8.08 -17.21 11.84
CA PRO A 108 7.60 -16.12 10.98
C PRO A 108 7.61 -14.75 11.67
N ALA A 109 7.45 -14.71 13.00
CA ALA A 109 7.50 -13.47 13.76
C ALA A 109 8.84 -12.72 13.63
N LYS A 110 9.93 -13.42 13.31
CA LYS A 110 11.26 -12.83 13.08
C LYS A 110 11.29 -11.93 11.86
N ALA A 111 10.44 -12.17 10.86
CA ALA A 111 10.39 -11.32 9.67
C ALA A 111 9.63 -10.01 9.90
N VAL A 112 9.05 -9.79 11.08
CA VAL A 112 8.22 -8.60 11.37
C VAL A 112 8.54 -8.02 12.74
N ASP A 113 9.72 -8.30 13.28
CA ASP A 113 10.12 -7.85 14.62
C ASP A 113 10.81 -6.47 14.62
N GLY A 114 11.10 -5.92 13.44
CA GLY A 114 11.71 -4.61 13.28
C GLY A 114 13.24 -4.63 13.23
N VAL A 115 13.87 -5.81 13.27
CA VAL A 115 15.33 -5.94 13.27
C VAL A 115 15.86 -5.96 11.83
N THR A 116 16.33 -4.81 11.37
CA THR A 116 16.86 -4.62 10.00
C THR A 116 18.40 -4.64 9.92
N ALA A 117 19.08 -4.71 11.06
CA ALA A 117 20.54 -4.64 11.11
C ALA A 117 21.18 -5.86 10.40
N PRO A 118 22.18 -5.65 9.53
CA PRO A 118 22.88 -6.75 8.89
C PRO A 118 23.66 -7.56 9.93
N TYR A 119 23.76 -8.87 9.71
CA TYR A 119 24.52 -9.79 10.54
C TYR A 119 25.38 -10.72 9.68
N THR A 120 26.52 -11.13 10.23
CA THR A 120 27.46 -12.05 9.57
C THR A 120 27.59 -13.39 10.29
N SER A 121 27.04 -13.48 11.50
CA SER A 121 26.99 -14.70 12.31
C SER A 121 25.58 -14.86 12.88
N VAL A 122 25.19 -16.11 13.14
CA VAL A 122 23.86 -16.47 13.62
C VAL A 122 24.00 -17.11 15.00
N ASP A 123 23.29 -16.57 15.99
CA ASP A 123 23.06 -17.28 17.24
C ASP A 123 22.06 -18.41 16.97
N VAL A 124 22.53 -19.65 17.09
CA VAL A 124 21.71 -20.85 16.83
C VAL A 124 20.51 -20.98 17.77
N ASN A 125 20.56 -20.32 18.94
CA ASN A 125 19.47 -20.31 19.92
C ASN A 125 18.50 -19.15 19.69
N ASN A 126 18.83 -18.19 18.83
CA ASN A 126 17.99 -17.04 18.54
C ASN A 126 18.30 -16.45 17.15
N PRO A 127 17.97 -17.16 16.06
CA PRO A 127 18.24 -16.68 14.71
C PRO A 127 17.46 -15.38 14.43
N PRO A 128 18.10 -14.36 13.81
CA PRO A 128 17.47 -13.07 13.52
C PRO A 128 16.70 -13.08 12.17
N PHE A 129 16.12 -14.22 11.80
CA PHE A 129 15.42 -14.38 10.53
C PHE A 129 14.38 -15.49 10.61
N PHE A 130 13.36 -15.38 9.75
CA PHE A 130 12.46 -16.47 9.40
C PHE A 130 13.09 -17.35 8.31
N ALA A 131 12.86 -18.67 8.38
CA ALA A 131 13.19 -19.60 7.31
C ALA A 131 12.18 -20.75 7.23
N SER A 132 11.80 -21.14 6.02
CA SER A 132 10.96 -22.31 5.74
C SER A 132 11.74 -23.62 5.87
N ASN A 133 11.03 -24.72 6.12
CA ASN A 133 11.65 -26.04 6.31
C ASN A 133 12.30 -26.59 5.04
N ASP A 134 13.30 -27.46 5.23
CA ASP A 134 13.86 -28.27 4.15
C ASP A 134 12.77 -29.19 3.58
N GLY A 135 12.57 -29.15 2.26
CA GLY A 135 11.59 -29.99 1.55
C GLY A 135 10.19 -29.39 1.38
N ASP A 136 9.94 -28.16 1.85
CA ASP A 136 8.73 -27.43 1.48
C ASP A 136 8.78 -27.03 -0.01
N LEU A 137 7.89 -27.59 -0.83
CA LEU A 137 7.95 -27.45 -2.28
C LEU A 137 7.45 -26.09 -2.80
N LYS A 138 6.68 -25.35 -1.99
CA LYS A 138 6.13 -24.04 -2.36
C LYS A 138 6.04 -23.13 -1.13
N PRO A 139 7.18 -22.82 -0.49
CA PRO A 139 7.19 -22.15 0.79
C PRO A 139 6.65 -20.74 0.64
N TRP A 140 5.83 -20.34 1.61
CA TRP A 140 5.28 -19.01 1.66
C TRP A 140 5.34 -18.45 3.08
N PHE A 141 5.36 -17.13 3.14
CA PHE A 141 5.24 -16.30 4.33
C PHE A 141 4.06 -15.37 4.11
N SER A 142 3.21 -15.19 5.12
CA SER A 142 2.06 -14.29 5.05
C SER A 142 1.94 -13.47 6.32
N VAL A 143 1.62 -12.19 6.18
CA VAL A 143 1.36 -11.28 7.31
C VAL A 143 -0.06 -10.75 7.24
N ASP A 144 -0.73 -10.76 8.40
CA ASP A 144 -2.04 -10.14 8.60
C ASP A 144 -1.87 -8.75 9.21
N LEU A 145 -2.20 -7.70 8.44
CA LEU A 145 -2.16 -6.33 8.95
C LEU A 145 -3.26 -6.04 9.99
N GLY A 146 -4.20 -6.96 10.19
CA GLY A 146 -5.33 -6.87 11.14
C GLY A 146 -6.49 -6.02 10.65
N ASN A 147 -6.22 -5.00 9.82
CA ASN A 147 -7.23 -4.19 9.16
C ASN A 147 -6.85 -3.97 7.70
N LEU A 148 -7.87 -3.75 6.87
CA LEU A 148 -7.68 -3.27 5.51
C LEU A 148 -6.82 -2.00 5.52
N SER A 149 -5.86 -1.88 4.61
CA SER A 149 -4.88 -0.79 4.59
C SER A 149 -4.52 -0.38 3.17
N TYR A 150 -4.23 0.90 2.96
CA TYR A 150 -3.61 1.39 1.72
C TYR A 150 -2.09 1.20 1.83
N ILE A 151 -1.57 0.24 1.09
CA ILE A 151 -0.16 -0.16 1.10
C ILE A 151 0.57 0.62 0.00
N SER A 152 1.51 1.47 0.40
CA SER A 152 2.30 2.31 -0.51
C SER A 152 3.63 1.66 -0.90
N SER A 153 4.19 0.80 -0.06
CA SER A 153 5.39 0.04 -0.42
C SER A 153 5.61 -1.15 0.50
N VAL A 154 6.43 -2.10 0.03
CA VAL A 154 6.94 -3.22 0.81
C VAL A 154 8.46 -3.23 0.73
N VAL A 155 9.15 -3.62 1.81
CA VAL A 155 10.60 -3.87 1.79
C VAL A 155 10.83 -5.32 2.20
N ILE A 156 11.46 -6.08 1.32
CA ILE A 156 11.84 -7.48 1.56
C ILE A 156 13.34 -7.51 1.82
N GLN A 157 13.76 -7.96 2.99
CA GLN A 157 15.17 -8.08 3.36
C GLN A 157 15.59 -9.54 3.41
N ASN A 158 16.57 -9.91 2.58
CA ASN A 158 17.11 -11.27 2.51
C ASN A 158 18.04 -11.58 3.69
N ARG A 159 18.37 -12.86 3.84
CA ARG A 159 19.34 -13.40 4.81
C ARG A 159 20.76 -12.89 4.56
N CYS A 160 21.55 -12.70 5.63
CA CYS A 160 22.83 -11.98 5.58
C CYS A 160 24.09 -12.86 5.79
N ASP A 161 24.00 -14.03 6.42
CA ASP A 161 25.13 -14.93 6.68
C ASP A 161 25.45 -15.87 5.50
N GLY A 162 24.49 -16.14 4.61
CA GLY A 162 24.67 -16.94 3.41
C GLY A 162 23.35 -17.34 2.74
N PHE A 163 23.43 -18.26 1.77
CA PHE A 163 22.27 -18.82 1.04
C PHE A 163 21.48 -17.77 0.25
N ASP A 164 22.14 -16.72 -0.21
CA ASP A 164 21.53 -15.55 -0.81
C ASP A 164 20.93 -15.81 -2.21
N ASP A 165 21.28 -16.95 -2.80
CA ASP A 165 20.76 -17.46 -4.07
C ASP A 165 19.35 -18.05 -3.97
N ARG A 166 18.86 -18.36 -2.76
CA ARG A 166 17.59 -19.06 -2.54
C ARG A 166 16.35 -18.21 -2.81
N MET A 167 16.42 -16.90 -2.56
CA MET A 167 15.33 -15.94 -2.81
C MET A 167 15.26 -15.54 -4.29
N LYS A 168 14.82 -16.48 -5.12
CA LYS A 168 14.56 -16.32 -6.57
C LYS A 168 13.24 -16.98 -6.93
N ASN A 169 12.61 -16.58 -8.03
CA ASN A 169 11.27 -17.02 -8.42
C ASN A 169 10.20 -16.78 -7.33
N ALA A 170 10.35 -15.67 -6.60
CA ALA A 170 9.43 -15.27 -5.55
C ALA A 170 8.34 -14.34 -6.08
N GLU A 171 7.13 -14.46 -5.56
CA GLU A 171 5.98 -13.63 -5.89
C GLU A 171 5.43 -12.98 -4.62
N LEU A 172 5.17 -11.68 -4.68
CA LEU A 172 4.44 -10.95 -3.64
C LEU A 172 3.00 -10.73 -4.10
N ARG A 173 2.07 -11.12 -3.25
CA ARG A 173 0.63 -10.96 -3.46
C ARG A 173 0.00 -10.16 -2.33
N ILE A 174 -0.96 -9.31 -2.69
CA ILE A 174 -1.71 -8.46 -1.75
C ILE A 174 -3.21 -8.70 -1.98
N GLY A 175 -3.97 -8.84 -0.89
CA GLY A 175 -5.42 -8.91 -0.98
C GLY A 175 -6.09 -9.11 0.38
N ASN A 176 -7.27 -9.73 0.35
CA ASN A 176 -8.15 -9.87 1.52
C ASN A 176 -8.42 -11.34 1.89
N VAL A 177 -7.84 -12.29 1.15
CA VAL A 177 -7.95 -13.71 1.45
C VAL A 177 -6.91 -14.08 2.50
N SER A 178 -7.38 -14.66 3.61
CA SER A 178 -6.56 -15.12 4.72
C SER A 178 -5.70 -16.33 4.35
N ILE A 179 -4.41 -16.25 4.68
CA ILE A 179 -3.43 -17.31 4.45
C ILE A 179 -2.68 -17.57 5.77
N GLN A 180 -3.18 -18.51 6.57
CA GLN A 180 -2.67 -18.77 7.92
C GLN A 180 -2.01 -20.12 8.08
N THR A 181 -2.42 -21.09 7.25
CA THR A 181 -1.98 -22.48 7.35
C THR A 181 -1.68 -23.04 5.96
N SER A 182 -0.89 -24.11 5.88
CA SER A 182 -0.56 -24.80 4.62
C SER A 182 -1.80 -25.24 3.83
N SER A 183 -2.93 -25.48 4.49
CA SER A 183 -4.21 -25.77 3.81
C SER A 183 -4.73 -24.62 2.94
N ASN A 184 -4.32 -23.37 3.22
CA ASN A 184 -4.71 -22.17 2.47
C ASN A 184 -3.82 -21.91 1.25
N THR A 185 -2.81 -22.74 0.98
CA THR A 185 -1.82 -22.51 -0.09
C THR A 185 -2.46 -22.31 -1.46
N SER A 186 -3.52 -23.05 -1.78
CA SER A 186 -4.25 -22.92 -3.06
C SER A 186 -5.00 -21.59 -3.20
N SER A 187 -5.35 -20.95 -2.08
CA SER A 187 -6.06 -19.67 -2.02
C SER A 187 -5.13 -18.45 -2.19
N ILE A 188 -3.81 -18.64 -2.14
CA ILE A 188 -2.83 -17.56 -2.34
C ILE A 188 -3.06 -16.84 -3.68
N ALA A 189 -3.38 -17.59 -4.74
CA ALA A 189 -3.61 -17.06 -6.08
C ALA A 189 -4.86 -16.15 -6.18
N SER A 190 -5.76 -16.20 -5.20
CA SER A 190 -6.93 -15.31 -5.13
C SER A 190 -6.56 -13.89 -4.69
N ASN A 191 -5.39 -13.71 -4.05
CA ASN A 191 -4.83 -12.38 -3.80
C ASN A 191 -4.06 -11.89 -5.05
N GLY A 192 -4.13 -10.59 -5.31
CA GLY A 192 -3.57 -9.98 -6.50
C GLY A 192 -2.04 -10.08 -6.52
N LEU A 193 -1.47 -10.51 -7.65
CA LEU A 193 -0.02 -10.49 -7.87
C LEU A 193 0.45 -9.07 -8.09
N VAL A 194 1.37 -8.60 -7.26
CA VAL A 194 1.85 -7.20 -7.31
C VAL A 194 3.33 -7.09 -7.63
N TRP A 195 4.11 -8.15 -7.45
CA TRP A 195 5.54 -8.15 -7.76
C TRP A 195 6.08 -9.58 -7.93
N THR A 196 7.10 -9.72 -8.76
CA THR A 196 7.84 -10.98 -8.98
C THR A 196 9.34 -10.71 -8.95
N GLN A 197 10.10 -11.73 -8.53
CA GLN A 197 11.55 -11.73 -8.54
C GLN A 197 12.06 -12.96 -9.25
N THR A 198 12.71 -12.76 -10.40
CA THR A 198 13.16 -13.86 -11.26
C THR A 198 14.61 -14.26 -10.98
N THR A 199 15.43 -13.36 -10.46
CA THR A 199 16.83 -13.61 -10.11
C THR A 199 17.00 -13.68 -8.59
N PRO A 200 18.10 -14.25 -8.09
CA PRO A 200 18.46 -14.12 -6.68
C PRO A 200 18.39 -12.68 -6.16
N LEU A 201 17.73 -12.49 -5.02
CA LEU A 201 17.67 -11.19 -4.35
C LEU A 201 19.06 -10.71 -3.90
N GLY A 202 19.97 -11.63 -3.60
CA GLY A 202 21.34 -11.33 -3.18
C GLY A 202 21.49 -11.16 -1.67
N ARG A 203 22.74 -11.17 -1.21
CA ARG A 203 23.09 -11.29 0.20
C ARG A 203 22.70 -10.04 0.98
N CYS A 204 21.89 -10.22 2.02
CA CYS A 204 21.43 -9.13 2.89
C CYS A 204 20.72 -7.99 2.14
N GLU A 205 20.28 -8.22 0.90
CA GLU A 205 19.65 -7.19 0.08
C GLU A 205 18.30 -6.81 0.71
N ALA A 206 18.09 -5.50 0.87
CA ALA A 206 16.80 -4.92 1.22
C ALA A 206 16.17 -4.34 -0.05
N ARG A 207 15.21 -5.05 -0.63
CA ARG A 207 14.54 -4.66 -1.88
C ARG A 207 13.26 -3.87 -1.58
N PRO A 208 13.23 -2.56 -1.86
CA PRO A 208 12.01 -1.78 -1.82
C PRO A 208 11.14 -2.05 -3.06
N ILE A 209 9.84 -2.18 -2.84
CA ILE A 209 8.81 -2.42 -3.85
C ILE A 209 7.75 -1.32 -3.67
N PRO A 210 7.82 -0.22 -4.43
CA PRO A 210 6.85 0.87 -4.33
C PRO A 210 5.57 0.56 -5.12
N PHE A 211 4.42 1.02 -4.61
CA PHE A 211 3.13 0.95 -5.29
C PHE A 211 2.56 2.36 -5.49
N ASN A 212 2.34 2.70 -6.76
CA ASN A 212 1.69 3.94 -7.15
C ASN A 212 0.70 3.67 -8.28
N PRO A 213 -0.62 3.66 -8.02
CA PRO A 213 -1.27 4.03 -6.75
C PRO A 213 -1.06 2.99 -5.62
N PRO A 214 -1.25 3.39 -4.33
CA PRO A 214 -1.26 2.45 -3.22
C PRO A 214 -2.29 1.33 -3.40
N ILE A 215 -1.95 0.12 -2.95
CA ILE A 215 -2.79 -1.07 -3.10
C ILE A 215 -3.58 -1.29 -1.83
N LEU A 216 -4.89 -1.47 -1.95
CA LEU A 216 -5.77 -1.77 -0.82
C LEU A 216 -5.70 -3.28 -0.50
N GLY A 217 -5.34 -3.63 0.72
CA GLY A 217 -5.29 -5.02 1.17
C GLY A 217 -5.07 -5.17 2.67
N GLN A 218 -5.35 -6.36 3.19
CA GLN A 218 -5.08 -6.74 4.59
C GLN A 218 -3.98 -7.80 4.69
N TRP A 219 -3.91 -8.71 3.72
CA TRP A 219 -2.98 -9.83 3.70
C TRP A 219 -1.91 -9.59 2.66
N LEU A 220 -0.65 -9.78 3.06
CA LEU A 220 0.49 -9.79 2.15
C LEU A 220 1.15 -11.15 2.23
N THR A 221 1.28 -11.83 1.10
CA THR A 221 1.86 -13.16 1.01
C THR A 221 3.03 -13.17 0.04
N LEU A 222 4.19 -13.57 0.52
CA LEU A 222 5.38 -13.83 -0.28
C LEU A 222 5.52 -15.34 -0.47
N GLN A 223 5.48 -15.81 -1.71
CA GLN A 223 5.62 -17.23 -2.04
C GLN A 223 6.85 -17.42 -2.92
N ASN A 224 7.72 -18.36 -2.57
CA ASN A 224 8.80 -18.79 -3.43
C ASN A 224 8.35 -20.01 -4.25
N ASN A 225 8.26 -19.85 -5.56
CA ASN A 225 7.86 -20.89 -6.50
C ASN A 225 9.07 -21.51 -7.22
N ASN A 226 10.27 -21.37 -6.68
CA ASN A 226 11.48 -21.92 -7.28
C ASN A 226 11.40 -23.44 -7.37
N SER A 227 11.33 -23.95 -8.59
CA SER A 227 11.24 -25.37 -8.90
C SER A 227 12.51 -25.92 -9.57
N ASP A 228 13.61 -25.17 -9.54
CA ASP A 228 14.83 -25.60 -10.21
C ASP A 228 15.46 -26.82 -9.53
N SER A 229 15.99 -27.74 -10.35
CA SER A 229 16.52 -29.02 -9.87
C SER A 229 17.78 -28.90 -9.00
N PHE A 230 18.33 -27.68 -8.85
CA PHE A 230 19.61 -27.41 -8.20
C PHE A 230 19.47 -26.81 -6.81
N SER A 231 18.30 -26.25 -6.46
CA SER A 231 18.06 -25.70 -5.13
C SER A 231 16.64 -26.02 -4.68
N SER A 232 16.51 -26.65 -3.51
CA SER A 232 15.20 -26.82 -2.88
C SER A 232 14.53 -25.45 -2.73
N PRO A 233 13.24 -25.30 -3.07
CA PRO A 233 12.51 -24.08 -2.78
C PRO A 233 12.63 -23.73 -1.30
N HIS A 234 13.14 -22.54 -1.03
CA HIS A 234 13.36 -22.04 0.32
C HIS A 234 12.93 -20.59 0.41
N LEU A 235 12.20 -20.25 1.47
CA LEU A 235 11.86 -18.88 1.78
C LEU A 235 12.58 -18.47 3.06
N GLN A 236 13.27 -17.35 3.01
CA GLN A 236 14.01 -16.81 4.15
C GLN A 236 13.93 -15.29 4.15
N LEU A 237 13.70 -14.72 5.32
CA LEU A 237 13.46 -13.29 5.49
C LEU A 237 14.13 -12.84 6.78
N THR A 238 15.02 -11.86 6.66
CA THR A 238 15.49 -11.11 7.83
C THR A 238 14.39 -10.18 8.30
N GLU A 239 13.79 -9.43 7.37
CA GLU A 239 12.70 -8.49 7.69
C GLU A 239 11.77 -8.32 6.48
N PHE A 240 10.47 -8.14 6.75
CA PHE A 240 9.39 -7.90 5.82
C PHE A 240 8.57 -6.70 6.30
N GLN A 241 8.86 -5.53 5.72
CA GLN A 241 8.24 -4.27 6.15
C GLN A 241 7.13 -3.89 5.18
N VAL A 242 6.01 -3.42 5.71
CA VAL A 242 4.85 -3.01 4.91
C VAL A 242 4.51 -1.58 5.25
N PHE A 243 4.78 -0.65 4.34
CA PHE A 243 4.54 0.77 4.57
C PHE A 243 3.21 1.19 3.96
N GLY A 244 2.38 1.84 4.76
CA GLY A 244 1.08 2.31 4.32
C GLY A 244 0.32 3.02 5.42
N VAL A 245 -0.98 3.18 5.19
CA VAL A 245 -1.93 3.79 6.13
C VAL A 245 -3.14 2.87 6.30
N PRO A 246 -3.63 2.64 7.53
CA PRO A 246 -4.85 1.85 7.73
C PRO A 246 -6.04 2.47 6.99
N TYR A 247 -6.88 1.63 6.39
CA TYR A 247 -8.14 2.06 5.79
C TYR A 247 -9.11 2.45 6.90
N MET A 248 -9.53 3.70 6.90
CA MET A 248 -10.58 4.20 7.79
C MET A 248 -11.85 4.40 6.96
N PRO A 249 -12.90 3.60 7.14
CA PRO A 249 -14.17 3.85 6.46
C PRO A 249 -14.71 5.22 6.90
N PRO A 250 -15.40 5.96 6.00
CA PRO A 250 -16.03 7.21 6.37
C PRO A 250 -17.03 6.98 7.53
N PRO A 251 -17.20 7.94 8.45
CA PRO A 251 -18.18 7.84 9.52
C PRO A 251 -19.57 7.54 8.93
N PRO A 252 -20.42 6.76 9.63
CA PRO A 252 -21.81 6.59 9.23
C PRO A 252 -22.44 7.96 9.01
N GLY A 253 -23.09 8.14 7.86
CA GLY A 253 -23.83 9.37 7.58
C GLY A 253 -24.91 9.61 8.66
N PRO A 254 -25.33 10.87 8.88
CA PRO A 254 -26.42 11.15 9.81
C PRO A 254 -27.67 10.34 9.42
N PRO A 255 -28.46 9.86 10.41
CA PRO A 255 -29.68 9.12 10.14
C PRO A 255 -30.60 9.90 9.20
N SER A 256 -31.16 9.22 8.21
CA SER A 256 -32.06 9.82 7.23
C SER A 256 -33.24 10.49 7.96
N PRO A 257 -33.62 11.73 7.61
CA PRO A 257 -34.76 12.39 8.25
C PRO A 257 -36.02 11.53 8.05
N SER A 258 -36.77 11.33 9.13
CA SER A 258 -38.03 10.56 9.09
C SER A 258 -38.97 11.14 8.03
N PRO A 259 -39.75 10.31 7.30
CA PRO A 259 -40.70 10.80 6.31
C PRO A 259 -41.64 11.85 6.91
N PRO A 260 -41.99 12.91 6.17
CA PRO A 260 -43.00 13.88 6.62
C PRO A 260 -44.29 13.13 6.99
N ARG A 261 -44.88 13.50 8.13
CA ARG A 261 -46.22 13.01 8.51
C ARG A 261 -47.19 13.33 7.36
N PRO A 262 -48.07 12.38 6.95
CA PRO A 262 -49.08 12.66 5.93
C PRO A 262 -49.87 13.92 6.30
N LEU A 263 -50.04 14.81 5.33
CA LEU A 263 -50.88 16.00 5.52
C LEU A 263 -52.29 15.56 5.91
N PRO A 264 -52.94 16.25 6.87
CA PRO A 264 -54.32 15.96 7.20
C PRO A 264 -55.20 16.16 5.95
N PRO A 265 -56.26 15.34 5.78
CA PRO A 265 -57.14 15.44 4.63
C PRO A 265 -57.77 16.84 4.55
N SER A 266 -57.79 17.41 3.35
CA SER A 266 -58.38 18.73 3.09
C SER A 266 -59.85 18.79 3.54
N PRO A 267 -60.31 19.92 4.10
CA PRO A 267 -61.71 20.10 4.46
C PRO A 267 -62.61 19.87 3.25
N LYS A 268 -63.68 19.09 3.43
CA LYS A 268 -64.67 18.84 2.39
C LYS A 268 -65.31 20.18 1.97
N PRO A 269 -65.45 20.47 0.66
CA PRO A 269 -66.12 21.68 0.21
C PRO A 269 -67.54 21.77 0.77
N PRO A 270 -68.02 22.97 1.13
CA PRO A 270 -69.38 23.16 1.60
C PRO A 270 -70.39 22.73 0.51
N SER A 271 -71.43 22.02 0.94
CA SER A 271 -72.51 21.55 0.09
C SER A 271 -73.19 22.73 -0.64
N PRO A 272 -73.60 22.58 -1.92
CA PRO A 272 -74.34 23.62 -2.62
C PRO A 272 -75.65 23.94 -1.89
N PRO A 273 -76.08 25.22 -1.85
CA PRO A 273 -77.37 25.59 -1.30
C PRO A 273 -78.50 24.98 -2.13
N THR A 274 -79.50 24.42 -1.44
CA THR A 274 -80.71 23.85 -2.02
C THR A 274 -81.53 24.95 -2.72
N PRO A 275 -82.04 24.74 -3.95
CA PRO A 275 -82.90 25.71 -4.60
C PRO A 275 -84.24 25.82 -3.88
N SER A 276 -84.62 27.03 -3.50
CA SER A 276 -85.96 27.35 -2.99
C SER A 276 -86.99 27.18 -4.11
N SER A 277 -88.03 26.39 -3.88
CA SER A 277 -89.16 26.22 -4.80
C SER A 277 -89.92 27.54 -5.00
N PRO A 278 -90.44 27.82 -6.20
CA PRO A 278 -91.27 29.00 -6.43
C PRO A 278 -92.66 28.79 -5.82
N LEU A 279 -93.15 29.79 -5.09
CA LEU A 279 -94.55 29.90 -4.66
C LEU A 279 -95.41 30.33 -5.86
N MET A 280 -96.56 29.66 -6.03
CA MET A 280 -97.65 30.04 -6.94
C MET A 280 -98.33 31.33 -6.49
#